data_AF-A0AAU4ENY2-F1
#
_entry.id   AF-A0AAU4ENY2-F1
#
_cell.length_a   1.000
_cell.length_b   1.000
_cell.length_c   1.000
_cell.angle_alpha   90.00
_cell.angle_beta   90.00
_cell.angle_gamma   90.00
#
_symmetry.space_group_name_H-M   'P 1'
#
loop_
_entity.id
_entity.type
_entity.pdbx_description
1 polymer ?
#
loop_
_entity_poly.entity_id
_entity_poly.type
_entity_poly.pdbx_seq_one_letter_code
_entity_poly.pdbx_strand_id
1 'polypeptide(L)'
;MSRQRFDFTLADLVLDRMGSITGGLGDLLAELESTVEPGLAGWTDEARERYLRAKLDWARAAERMPDCVDRARDAFGELARGYDEAGS
;
A
#
# COMPACT_ATOMS: atom_id res chain seq x y z
N MET A 1 26.63 -8.94 25.21
CA MET A 1 25.85 -7.90 24.51
C MET A 1 25.51 -8.44 23.13
N SER A 2 24.27 -8.90 22.95
CA SER A 2 23.77 -9.41 21.67
C SER A 2 23.67 -8.24 20.70
N ARG A 3 24.66 -8.17 19.79
CA ARG A 3 24.68 -7.31 18.60
C ARG A 3 23.25 -7.30 18.05
N GLN A 4 22.66 -6.11 17.95
CA GLN A 4 21.41 -5.87 17.25
C GLN A 4 21.65 -6.28 15.79
N ARG A 5 21.65 -7.58 15.50
CA ARG A 5 21.42 -8.10 14.18
C ARG A 5 20.05 -7.56 13.87
N PHE A 6 20.03 -6.47 13.13
CA PHE A 6 18.83 -5.84 12.63
C PHE A 6 17.90 -6.99 12.23
N ASP A 7 16.74 -7.10 12.88
CA ASP A 7 15.92 -8.30 12.72
C ASP A 7 15.23 -8.21 11.36
N PHE A 8 15.97 -8.55 10.31
CA PHE A 8 15.50 -8.53 8.93
C PHE A 8 14.29 -9.46 8.77
N THR A 9 14.17 -10.50 9.61
CA THR A 9 12.96 -11.33 9.72
C THR A 9 11.73 -10.52 10.15
N LEU A 10 11.88 -9.61 11.11
CA LEU A 10 10.81 -8.73 11.54
C LEU A 10 10.46 -7.71 10.45
N ALA A 11 11.47 -7.16 9.75
CA ALA A 11 11.26 -6.25 8.64
C ALA A 11 10.44 -6.91 7.52
N ASP A 12 10.81 -8.12 7.10
CA ASP A 12 10.08 -8.90 6.09
C ASP A 12 8.63 -9.17 6.51
N LEU A 13 8.43 -9.63 7.75
CA LEU A 13 7.09 -9.88 8.30
C LEU A 13 6.20 -8.63 8.26
N VAL A 14 6.75 -7.47 8.64
CA VAL A 14 6.02 -6.21 8.63
C VAL A 14 5.71 -5.78 7.20
N LEU A 15 6.65 -5.91 6.27
CA LEU A 15 6.47 -5.53 4.86
C LEU A 15 5.44 -6.43 4.15
N ASP A 16 5.41 -7.72 4.46
CA ASP A 16 4.39 -8.64 3.94
C ASP A 16 3.00 -8.32 4.47
N ARG A 17 2.91 -7.96 5.75
CA ARG A 17 1.66 -7.46 6.33
C ARG A 17 1.22 -6.16 5.67
N MET A 18 2.14 -5.23 5.43
CA MET A 18 1.84 -4.00 4.70
C MET A 18 1.33 -4.32 3.30
N GLY A 19 2.00 -5.21 2.56
CA GLY A 19 1.55 -5.70 1.25
C GLY A 19 0.11 -6.24 1.29
N SER A 20 -0.20 -7.10 2.26
CA SER A 20 -1.55 -7.65 2.45
C SER A 20 -2.60 -6.56 2.74
N ILE A 21 -2.28 -5.59 3.59
CA ILE A 21 -3.17 -4.45 3.90
C ILE A 21 -3.39 -3.59 2.66
N THR A 22 -2.34 -3.32 1.88
CA THR A 22 -2.44 -2.50 0.66
C THR A 22 -3.28 -3.19 -0.42
N GLY A 23 -3.17 -4.51 -0.56
CA GLY A 23 -4.05 -5.30 -1.44
C GLY A 23 -5.50 -5.25 -0.97
N GLY A 24 -5.74 -5.52 0.32
CA GLY A 24 -7.09 -5.48 0.89
C GLY A 24 -7.75 -4.11 0.84
N LEU A 25 -6.98 -3.00 0.87
CA LEU A 25 -7.53 -1.67 0.65
C LEU A 25 -8.09 -1.50 -0.78
N GLY A 26 -7.40 -2.06 -1.77
CA GLY A 26 -7.89 -2.07 -3.16
C GLY A 26 -9.23 -2.80 -3.28
N ASP A 27 -9.35 -3.96 -2.64
CA ASP A 27 -10.60 -4.74 -2.62
C ASP A 27 -11.74 -3.96 -1.94
N LEU A 28 -11.47 -3.30 -0.81
CA LEU A 28 -12.46 -2.48 -0.10
C LEU A 28 -12.91 -1.26 -0.92
N LEU A 29 -12.00 -0.63 -1.68
CA LEU A 29 -12.35 0.46 -2.59
C LEU A 29 -13.20 -0.04 -3.75
N ALA A 30 -12.89 -1.21 -4.32
CA ALA A 30 -13.71 -1.82 -5.36
C ALA A 30 -15.12 -2.18 -4.84
N GLU A 31 -15.23 -2.68 -3.61
CA GLU A 31 -16.51 -2.94 -2.94
C GLU A 31 -17.33 -1.65 -2.77
N LEU A 32 -16.69 -0.57 -2.29
CA LEU A 32 -17.32 0.75 -2.15
C LEU A 32 -17.86 1.24 -3.50
N GLU A 33 -17.06 1.14 -4.57
CA GLU A 33 -17.47 1.54 -5.92
C GLU A 33 -18.66 0.71 -6.40
N SER A 34 -18.62 -0.61 -6.26
CA SER A 34 -19.72 -1.49 -6.67
C SER A 34 -21.04 -1.20 -5.95
N THR A 35 -20.97 -0.67 -4.73
CA THR A 35 -22.13 -0.31 -3.92
C THR A 35 -22.70 1.06 -4.31
N VAL A 36 -21.83 2.03 -4.62
CA VAL A 36 -22.22 3.43 -4.87
C VAL A 36 -22.62 3.66 -6.33
N GLU A 37 -21.91 3.07 -7.28
CA GLU A 37 -22.09 3.35 -8.72
C GLU A 37 -23.51 3.12 -9.25
N PRO A 38 -24.26 2.09 -8.82
CA PRO A 38 -25.65 1.90 -9.24
C PRO A 38 -26.57 3.07 -8.87
N GLY A 39 -26.25 3.80 -7.79
CA GLY A 39 -27.03 4.94 -7.30
C GLY A 39 -26.73 6.27 -8.00
N LEU A 40 -25.62 6.38 -8.73
CA LEU A 40 -25.13 7.64 -9.29
C LEU A 40 -26.10 8.29 -10.29
N ALA A 41 -26.93 7.49 -10.98
CA ALA A 41 -27.93 8.01 -11.91
C ALA A 41 -28.94 8.94 -11.23
N GLY A 42 -29.24 8.70 -9.94
CA GLY A 42 -30.16 9.52 -9.15
C GLY A 42 -29.52 10.73 -8.47
N TRP A 43 -28.21 10.92 -8.61
CA TRP A 43 -27.50 12.02 -7.95
C TRP A 43 -27.55 13.29 -8.79
N THR A 44 -27.38 14.44 -8.13
CA THR A 44 -27.16 15.71 -8.82
C THR A 44 -25.83 15.69 -9.56
N ASP A 45 -25.69 16.52 -10.60
CA ASP A 45 -24.44 16.66 -11.36
C ASP A 45 -23.25 17.00 -10.45
N GLU A 46 -23.43 17.94 -9.54
CA GLU A 46 -22.39 18.38 -8.60
C GLU A 46 -21.94 17.24 -7.66
N ALA A 47 -22.87 16.40 -7.21
CA ALA A 47 -22.55 15.25 -6.36
C ALA A 47 -21.78 14.16 -7.15
N ARG A 48 -22.18 13.91 -8.41
CA ARG A 48 -21.46 12.99 -9.30
C ARG A 48 -20.03 13.47 -9.57
N GLU A 49 -19.84 14.75 -9.87
CA GLU A 49 -18.52 15.31 -10.12
C GLU A 49 -17.60 15.18 -8.90
N ARG A 50 -18.12 15.47 -7.69
CA ARG A 50 -17.36 15.28 -6.45
C ARG A 50 -16.98 13.81 -6.23
N TYR A 51 -17.90 12.89 -6.48
CA TYR A 51 -17.62 11.46 -6.37
C TYR A 51 -16.53 11.03 -7.35
N LEU A 52 -16.63 11.42 -8.62
CA LEU A 52 -15.63 11.06 -9.64
C LEU A 52 -14.24 11.60 -9.29
N ARG A 53 -14.16 12.82 -8.72
CA ARG A 53 -12.89 13.37 -8.24
C ARG A 53 -12.35 12.58 -7.04
N ALA A 54 -13.18 12.28 -6.05
CA ALA A 54 -12.78 11.44 -4.91
C ALA A 54 -12.31 10.05 -5.37
N LYS A 55 -13.00 9.47 -6.37
CA LYS A 55 -12.64 8.19 -6.99
C LYS A 55 -11.26 8.21 -7.63
N LEU A 56 -10.96 9.24 -8.40
CA LEU A 56 -9.62 9.44 -8.95
C LEU A 56 -8.55 9.57 -7.86
N ASP A 57 -8.84 10.31 -6.78
CA ASP A 57 -7.88 10.56 -5.72
C ASP A 57 -7.57 9.28 -4.92
N TRP A 58 -8.58 8.48 -4.54
CA TRP A 58 -8.33 7.21 -3.85
C TRP A 58 -7.69 6.17 -4.77
N ALA A 59 -8.01 6.16 -6.07
CA ALA A 59 -7.43 5.21 -7.02
C ALA A 59 -5.93 5.45 -7.16
N ARG A 60 -5.54 6.71 -7.32
CA ARG A 60 -4.12 7.12 -7.32
C ARG A 60 -3.42 6.79 -6.01
N ALA A 61 -4.10 6.92 -4.88
CA ALA A 61 -3.52 6.54 -3.59
C ALA A 61 -3.30 5.03 -3.52
N ALA A 62 -4.28 4.22 -3.92
CA ALA A 62 -4.19 2.77 -3.94
C ALA A 62 -3.10 2.27 -4.89
N GLU A 63 -2.97 2.86 -6.09
CA GLU A 63 -1.90 2.53 -7.06
C GLU A 63 -0.50 2.81 -6.51
N ARG A 64 -0.33 3.87 -5.71
CA ARG A 64 0.98 4.25 -5.15
C ARG A 64 1.42 3.37 -3.97
N MET A 65 0.49 2.72 -3.28
CA MET A 65 0.79 2.01 -2.05
C MET A 65 1.68 0.77 -2.26
N PRO A 66 1.43 -0.11 -3.25
CA PRO A 66 2.32 -1.23 -3.59
C PRO A 66 3.75 -0.75 -3.86
N ASP A 67 3.93 0.27 -4.69
CA ASP A 67 5.24 0.85 -4.99
C ASP A 67 5.99 1.32 -3.73
N CYS A 68 5.27 1.85 -2.73
CA CYS A 68 5.90 2.26 -1.47
C CYS A 68 6.38 1.06 -0.65
N VAL A 69 5.62 -0.04 -0.65
CA VAL A 69 6.01 -1.30 0.02
C VAL A 69 7.21 -1.92 -0.69
N ASP A 70 7.22 -1.94 -2.02
CA ASP A 70 8.32 -2.52 -2.80
C ASP A 70 9.62 -1.72 -2.64
N ARG A 71 9.56 -0.38 -2.66
CA ARG A 71 10.73 0.46 -2.34
C ARG A 71 11.25 0.23 -0.93
N ALA A 72 10.37 -0.03 0.04
CA ALA A 72 10.79 -0.35 1.39
C ALA A 72 11.49 -1.72 1.43
N ARG A 73 10.97 -2.74 0.73
CA ARG A 73 11.63 -4.04 0.56
C ARG A 73 13.03 -3.91 -0.04
N ASP A 74 13.16 -3.13 -1.11
CA ASP A 74 14.46 -2.89 -1.75
C ASP A 74 15.47 -2.27 -0.78
N ALA A 75 15.05 -1.22 -0.06
CA ALA A 75 15.91 -0.55 0.92
C ALA A 75 16.35 -1.48 2.06
N PHE A 76 15.45 -2.31 2.60
CA PHE A 76 15.83 -3.29 3.63
C PHE A 76 16.74 -4.40 3.08
N GLY A 77 16.53 -4.82 1.83
CA GLY A 77 17.41 -5.77 1.15
C GLY A 77 18.82 -5.22 0.93
N GLU A 78 18.96 -3.94 0.58
CA GLU A 78 20.27 -3.26 0.49
C GLU A 78 20.97 -3.19 1.85
N LEU A 79 20.24 -2.84 2.92
CA LEU A 79 20.77 -2.81 4.28
C LEU A 79 21.27 -4.18 4.75
N ALA A 80 20.56 -5.26 4.43
CA ALA A 80 20.96 -6.62 4.77
C ALA A 80 22.27 -7.00 4.11
N ARG A 81 22.39 -6.78 2.79
CA ARG A 81 23.62 -7.07 2.03
C ARG A 81 24.82 -6.29 2.55
N GLY A 82 24.66 -5.00 2.82
CA GLY A 82 25.74 -4.17 3.37
C GLY A 82 26.20 -4.62 4.77
N TYR A 83 25.30 -5.20 5.58
CA TYR A 83 25.64 -5.74 6.89
C TYR A 83 26.44 -7.04 6.81
N ASP A 84 26.12 -7.92 5.87
CA ASP A 84 26.82 -9.19 5.65
C ASP A 84 28.24 -8.96 5.09
N GLU A 85 28.40 -7.98 4.19
CA GLU A 85 29.70 -7.59 3.61
C GLU A 85 30.63 -6.94 4.64
N ALA A 86 30.11 -6.10 5.55
CA ALA A 86 30.90 -5.45 6.60
C ALA A 86 31.22 -6.38 7.79
N GLY A 87 30.55 -7.52 7.88
CA GLY A 87 30.75 -8.55 8.91
C GLY A 87 31.71 -9.67 8.53
N SER A 88 32.11 -9.77 7.25
CA SER A 88 33.15 -10.68 6.72
C SER A 88 34.54 -10.05 6.75
#